data_AF-A0A519W0R8-F1
#
_entry.id   AF-A0A519W0R8-F1
#
_cell.length_a   1.000
_cell.length_b   1.000
_cell.length_c   1.000
_cell.angle_alpha   90.00
_cell.angle_beta   90.00
_cell.angle_gamma   90.00
#
_symmetry.space_group_name_H-M   'P 1'
#
loop_
_entity.id
_entity.type
_entity.pdbx_description
1 polymer ?
#
loop_
_entity_poly.entity_id
_entity_poly.type
_entity_poly.pdbx_seq_one_letter_code
_entity_poly.pdbx_strand_id
1 'polypeptide(L)'
;TLKKSVALSLVALTGVASLAVAQDAPATTSSTKVFGGRAQYRTWSIGVHGGVLMPIVAIGGTNDFNKWDANLGYGLNIRKQLSHAFGLELNGTRGKVSGTNEGVTGATVREFETELQYAVDLRGVINIGSIDFLRRENAVGFFVTAGAGYMAYAPKVTYTNGTVVDWKGKALGPADDRHDSPKDYVKGMYIPVGAGVKFKVSERVNFNLGYTMNFVDADNLDGVYAKGQTKDKFSYGYAGLEFSLGSSAKPSLEWSNPLATMYDELKDPTLRQEVEALKNRVSAVEKSVEDLKKDTDGDGVADQFDKCPGTPAGTAVDGSGCPLPKYEAPAATSDVTGFEKIGFDFNSSVLKTESYPTLDKLSSVLRENGGKVTVNGYASSEGTAAYNM
;
A
#
# COMPACT_ATOMS: atom_id res chain seq x y z
N THR A 1 -56.05 25.71 15.92
CA THR A 1 -55.07 26.33 14.99
C THR A 1 -53.81 26.72 15.75
N LEU A 2 -52.95 25.75 16.06
CA LEU A 2 -51.58 25.98 16.54
C LEU A 2 -50.64 25.42 15.48
N LYS A 3 -50.25 26.27 14.52
CA LYS A 3 -49.14 26.02 13.60
C LYS A 3 -47.98 26.89 14.07
N LYS A 4 -46.77 26.32 14.07
CA LYS A 4 -45.45 26.96 14.25
C LYS A 4 -44.98 27.19 15.70
N SER A 5 -44.44 26.17 16.36
CA SER A 5 -43.49 26.36 17.50
C SER A 5 -42.67 25.09 17.82
N VAL A 6 -42.07 24.39 16.84
CA VAL A 6 -40.98 23.42 17.12
C VAL A 6 -39.97 23.49 15.99
N ALA A 7 -39.20 24.56 15.97
CA ALA A 7 -38.03 24.71 15.11
C ALA A 7 -37.14 25.77 15.74
N LEU A 8 -36.44 25.44 16.84
CA LEU A 8 -35.24 26.13 17.31
C LEU A 8 -34.68 25.40 18.56
N SER A 9 -33.94 24.31 18.36
CA SER A 9 -32.87 23.91 19.29
C SER A 9 -32.01 22.80 18.70
N LEU A 10 -31.36 23.09 17.56
CA LEU A 10 -30.29 22.25 17.00
C LEU A 10 -29.16 23.09 16.38
N VAL A 11 -29.02 24.35 16.81
CA VAL A 11 -28.04 25.32 16.25
C VAL A 11 -27.11 25.89 17.34
N ALA A 12 -27.25 25.48 18.61
CA ALA A 12 -26.44 26.03 19.71
C ALA A 12 -25.12 25.29 20.01
N LEU A 13 -24.60 24.49 19.06
CA LEU A 13 -23.28 23.83 19.19
C LEU A 13 -22.39 23.97 17.94
N THR A 14 -22.76 24.82 16.99
CA THR A 14 -21.97 25.13 15.78
C THR A 14 -21.39 26.54 15.84
N GLY A 15 -20.85 26.92 17.01
CA GLY A 15 -20.52 28.32 17.32
C GLY A 15 -19.17 28.55 17.99
N VAL A 16 -18.17 27.66 17.83
CA VAL A 16 -16.75 27.97 18.13
C VAL A 16 -15.86 27.13 17.20
N ALA A 17 -15.82 27.47 15.91
CA ALA A 17 -14.83 26.92 14.98
C ALA A 17 -14.59 27.90 13.84
N SER A 18 -14.22 29.14 14.16
CA SER A 18 -13.70 30.09 13.19
C SER A 18 -12.28 30.49 13.59
N LEU A 19 -11.37 30.26 12.64
CA LEU A 19 -10.01 30.82 12.55
C LEU A 19 -8.94 30.20 13.47
N ALA A 20 -8.67 28.90 13.28
CA ALA A 20 -7.31 28.40 13.49
C ALA A 20 -6.53 28.60 12.18
N VAL A 21 -5.54 29.47 12.27
CA VAL A 21 -4.65 29.91 11.20
C VAL A 21 -4.05 28.71 10.46
N ALA A 22 -4.20 28.72 9.13
CA ALA A 22 -3.35 27.96 8.22
C ALA A 22 -1.91 28.48 8.36
N GLN A 23 -1.15 27.91 9.29
CA GLN A 23 0.30 27.90 9.20
C GLN A 23 0.68 26.57 8.57
N ASP A 24 1.48 26.63 7.51
CA ASP A 24 2.25 25.50 6.99
C ASP A 24 2.83 24.71 8.17
N ALA A 25 2.18 23.61 8.53
CA ALA A 25 2.75 22.67 9.46
C ALA A 25 3.94 22.05 8.72
N PRO A 26 5.18 22.21 9.21
CA PRO A 26 6.30 21.47 8.63
C PRO A 26 5.90 19.99 8.65
N ALA A 27 6.05 19.32 7.50
CA ALA A 27 5.74 17.92 7.35
C ALA A 27 6.34 17.16 8.52
N THR A 28 5.50 16.81 9.50
CA THR A 28 5.84 15.86 10.55
C THR A 28 6.12 14.60 9.79
N THR A 29 7.40 14.26 9.68
CA THR A 29 7.89 13.06 9.02
C THR A 29 7.22 11.86 9.68
N SER A 30 6.09 11.45 9.14
CA SER A 30 5.43 10.23 9.57
C SER A 30 6.40 9.11 9.23
N SER A 31 6.99 8.47 10.24
CA SER A 31 7.95 7.36 10.04
C SER A 31 7.34 6.11 9.37
N THR A 32 6.05 6.19 9.02
CA THR A 32 5.30 5.13 8.38
C THR A 32 5.63 5.10 6.89
N LYS A 33 5.87 3.91 6.35
CA LYS A 33 6.16 3.69 4.94
C LYS A 33 4.93 3.14 4.24
N VAL A 34 4.71 3.45 2.96
CA VAL A 34 3.53 2.98 2.22
C VAL A 34 3.39 1.46 2.25
N PHE A 35 4.52 0.75 2.20
CA PHE A 35 4.57 -0.72 2.26
C PHE A 35 5.15 -1.27 3.56
N GLY A 36 5.14 -0.46 4.64
CA GLY A 36 5.70 -0.83 5.94
C GLY A 36 4.84 -1.80 6.76
N GLY A 37 3.62 -2.11 6.28
CA GLY A 37 2.71 -3.06 6.88
C GLY A 37 1.93 -2.52 8.10
N ARG A 38 0.95 -3.30 8.55
CA ARG A 38 -0.02 -2.90 9.60
C ARG A 38 0.61 -2.66 10.98
N ALA A 39 1.80 -3.20 11.24
CA ALA A 39 2.46 -3.11 12.54
C ALA A 39 2.88 -1.67 12.89
N GLN A 40 2.95 -0.79 11.89
CA GLN A 40 3.28 0.62 12.07
C GLN A 40 2.13 1.45 12.66
N TYR A 41 0.90 0.91 12.64
CA TYR A 41 -0.31 1.62 13.04
C TYR A 41 -0.96 1.03 14.29
N ARG A 42 -1.77 1.83 14.97
CA ARG A 42 -2.73 1.34 15.98
C ARG A 42 -3.94 0.75 15.27
N THR A 43 -4.33 -0.45 15.68
CA THR A 43 -5.40 -1.24 15.04
C THR A 43 -6.55 -1.52 15.98
N TRP A 44 -6.36 -1.44 17.29
CA TRP A 44 -7.41 -1.71 18.27
C TRP A 44 -7.98 -0.40 18.82
N SER A 45 -9.29 -0.36 19.02
CA SER A 45 -9.94 0.70 19.75
C SER A 45 -11.06 0.15 20.63
N ILE A 46 -11.34 0.85 21.73
CA ILE A 46 -12.45 0.56 22.64
C ILE A 46 -13.29 1.82 22.73
N GLY A 47 -14.60 1.70 22.58
CA GLY A 47 -15.50 2.81 22.73
C GLY A 47 -16.61 2.55 23.73
N VAL A 48 -17.13 3.67 24.23
CA VAL A 48 -18.30 3.75 25.08
C VAL A 48 -19.31 4.63 24.34
N HIS A 49 -20.56 4.20 24.29
CA HIS A 49 -21.60 4.96 23.60
C HIS A 49 -22.91 4.96 24.39
N GLY A 50 -23.64 6.05 24.27
CA GLY A 50 -24.93 6.29 24.90
C GLY A 50 -25.86 6.96 23.90
N GLY A 51 -27.15 6.64 23.96
CA GLY A 51 -28.07 7.01 22.91
C GLY A 51 -29.52 6.71 23.24
N VAL A 52 -30.35 6.86 22.22
CA VAL A 52 -31.77 6.66 22.28
C VAL A 52 -32.15 5.41 21.47
N LEU A 53 -32.85 4.50 22.13
CA LEU A 53 -33.51 3.35 21.54
C LEU A 53 -34.95 3.73 21.20
N MET A 54 -35.36 3.37 19.99
CA MET A 54 -36.68 3.69 19.45
C MET A 54 -37.28 2.45 18.77
N PRO A 55 -38.57 2.14 18.96
CA PRO A 55 -39.23 0.99 18.31
C PRO A 55 -39.60 1.28 16.84
N ILE A 56 -38.86 2.15 16.15
CA ILE A 56 -39.08 2.52 14.75
C ILE A 56 -37.75 2.51 14.01
N VAL A 57 -37.78 2.34 12.69
CA VAL A 57 -36.61 2.48 11.81
C VAL A 57 -36.86 3.56 10.75
N ALA A 58 -35.81 4.28 10.34
CA ALA A 58 -35.94 5.40 9.40
C ALA A 58 -36.44 5.01 7.99
N ILE A 59 -36.31 3.73 7.60
CA ILE A 59 -36.80 3.22 6.31
C ILE A 59 -38.31 2.90 6.29
N GLY A 60 -39.03 3.16 7.38
CA GLY A 60 -40.47 2.90 7.48
C GLY A 60 -40.84 1.41 7.63
N GLY A 61 -42.15 1.16 7.75
CA GLY A 61 -42.73 -0.16 7.99
C GLY A 61 -44.16 -0.09 8.54
N THR A 62 -44.82 -1.24 8.59
CA THR A 62 -46.04 -1.43 9.40
C THR A 62 -45.62 -1.40 10.86
N ASN A 63 -46.16 -0.43 11.61
CA ASN A 63 -45.95 -0.30 13.05
C ASN A 63 -47.30 -0.49 13.73
N ASP A 64 -47.34 -1.36 14.73
CA ASP A 64 -48.59 -1.69 15.44
C ASP A 64 -48.90 -0.68 16.58
N PHE A 65 -48.00 0.30 16.79
CA PHE A 65 -48.12 1.36 17.79
C PHE A 65 -48.05 2.77 17.19
N ASN A 66 -49.01 3.62 17.54
CA ASN A 66 -49.15 4.99 16.99
C ASN A 66 -48.22 6.03 17.65
N LYS A 67 -47.65 5.75 18.84
CA LYS A 67 -46.75 6.67 19.54
C LYS A 67 -45.55 5.92 20.10
N TRP A 68 -44.35 6.37 19.73
CA TRP A 68 -43.08 5.78 20.15
C TRP A 68 -42.48 6.59 21.31
N ASP A 69 -41.91 5.90 22.29
CA ASP A 69 -41.19 6.54 23.38
C ASP A 69 -39.68 6.37 23.19
N ALA A 70 -38.97 7.49 23.30
CA ALA A 70 -37.51 7.54 23.24
C ALA A 70 -36.92 7.07 24.58
N ASN A 71 -36.25 5.92 24.57
CA ASN A 71 -35.65 5.36 25.77
C ASN A 71 -34.12 5.43 25.74
N LEU A 72 -33.48 5.51 26.90
CA LEU A 72 -32.01 5.55 26.96
C LEU A 72 -31.42 4.15 26.75
N GLY A 73 -30.40 4.06 25.91
CA GLY A 73 -29.56 2.87 25.74
C GLY A 73 -28.09 3.22 25.81
N TYR A 74 -27.28 2.32 26.35
CA TYR A 74 -25.83 2.49 26.48
C TYR A 74 -25.11 1.20 26.16
N GLY A 75 -23.84 1.31 25.79
CA GLY A 75 -23.06 0.15 25.38
C GLY A 75 -21.57 0.41 25.28
N LEU A 76 -20.88 -0.68 24.99
CA LEU A 76 -19.44 -0.74 24.81
C LEU A 76 -19.17 -1.42 23.47
N ASN A 77 -18.15 -0.95 22.77
CA ASN A 77 -17.66 -1.62 21.58
C ASN A 77 -16.14 -1.80 21.62
N ILE A 78 -15.69 -2.87 20.99
CA ILE A 78 -14.28 -3.18 20.78
C ILE A 78 -14.11 -3.35 19.28
N ARG A 79 -13.25 -2.53 18.69
CA ARG A 79 -13.02 -2.51 17.25
C ARG A 79 -11.58 -2.89 16.96
N LYS A 80 -11.41 -3.67 15.89
CA LYS A 80 -10.13 -4.03 15.29
C LYS A 80 -10.13 -3.60 13.83
N GLN A 81 -9.36 -2.57 13.51
CA GLN A 81 -9.12 -2.12 12.15
C GLN A 81 -8.18 -3.10 11.43
N LEU A 82 -8.62 -3.63 10.29
CA LEU A 82 -7.87 -4.63 9.50
C LEU A 82 -7.21 -4.01 8.26
N SER A 83 -7.80 -2.95 7.71
CA SER A 83 -7.26 -2.16 6.59
C SER A 83 -7.64 -0.68 6.75
N HIS A 84 -7.18 0.21 5.86
CA HIS A 84 -7.58 1.62 5.90
C HIS A 84 -9.09 1.84 5.74
N ALA A 85 -9.79 0.93 5.04
CA ALA A 85 -11.22 1.04 4.76
C ALA A 85 -12.09 0.05 5.54
N PHE A 86 -11.52 -0.99 6.16
CA PHE A 86 -12.29 -2.06 6.80
C PHE A 86 -11.82 -2.40 8.22
N GLY A 87 -12.77 -2.56 9.12
CA GLY A 87 -12.58 -3.04 10.48
C GLY A 87 -13.65 -4.05 10.90
N LEU A 88 -13.39 -4.75 11.98
CA LEU A 88 -14.33 -5.65 12.63
C LEU A 88 -14.63 -5.11 14.03
N GLU A 89 -15.90 -5.07 14.41
CA GLU A 89 -16.35 -4.53 15.69
C GLU A 89 -17.22 -5.54 16.43
N LEU A 90 -16.86 -5.79 17.68
CA LEU A 90 -17.71 -6.48 18.65
C LEU A 90 -18.40 -5.41 19.48
N ASN A 91 -19.72 -5.44 19.52
CA ASN A 91 -20.55 -4.45 20.17
C ASN A 91 -21.47 -5.09 21.19
N GLY A 92 -21.67 -4.42 22.32
CA GLY A 92 -22.59 -4.84 23.38
C GLY A 92 -23.44 -3.66 23.82
N THR A 93 -24.75 -3.78 23.72
CA THR A 93 -25.71 -2.74 24.12
C THR A 93 -26.70 -3.25 25.17
N ARG A 94 -27.15 -2.32 26.01
CA ARG A 94 -28.18 -2.50 27.03
C ARG A 94 -29.10 -1.30 27.04
N GLY A 95 -30.34 -1.51 27.44
CA GLY A 95 -31.31 -0.41 27.55
C GLY A 95 -32.73 -0.92 27.64
N LYS A 96 -33.67 -0.02 27.36
CA LYS A 96 -35.10 -0.30 27.36
C LYS A 96 -35.71 0.23 26.07
N VAL A 97 -36.79 -0.38 25.62
CA VAL A 97 -37.61 0.06 24.49
C VAL A 97 -39.05 0.07 24.97
N SER A 98 -39.81 1.11 24.69
CA SER A 98 -41.23 1.17 25.03
C SER A 98 -42.02 1.91 23.95
N GLY A 99 -43.32 1.65 23.93
CA GLY A 99 -44.25 2.37 23.06
C GLY A 99 -45.67 2.30 23.59
N THR A 100 -46.47 3.29 23.21
CA THR A 100 -47.82 3.52 23.73
C THR A 100 -48.83 3.64 22.60
N ASN A 101 -50.03 3.10 22.81
CA ASN A 101 -51.17 3.27 21.92
C ASN A 101 -52.16 4.26 22.53
N GLU A 102 -52.03 5.53 22.16
CA GLU A 102 -52.90 6.61 22.61
C GLU A 102 -53.95 6.93 21.53
N GLY A 103 -55.25 6.83 21.88
CA GLY A 103 -56.35 7.29 21.01
C GLY A 103 -56.93 6.28 20.00
N VAL A 104 -56.56 4.99 20.07
CA VAL A 104 -57.16 3.94 19.21
C VAL A 104 -58.33 3.28 19.93
N THR A 105 -59.56 3.64 19.55
CA THR A 105 -60.80 3.00 20.03
C THR A 105 -60.84 1.54 19.56
N GLY A 106 -60.65 0.60 20.49
CA GLY A 106 -60.70 -0.85 20.22
C GLY A 106 -59.35 -1.59 20.33
N ALA A 107 -58.25 -0.91 20.64
CA ALA A 107 -56.97 -1.58 20.91
C ALA A 107 -57.03 -2.37 22.23
N THR A 108 -56.72 -3.67 22.17
CA THR A 108 -56.70 -4.56 23.35
C THR A 108 -55.50 -4.26 24.26
N VAL A 109 -54.38 -3.83 23.66
CA VAL A 109 -53.09 -3.52 24.30
C VAL A 109 -52.85 -2.01 24.33
N ARG A 110 -52.51 -1.47 25.51
CA ARG A 110 -52.30 -0.03 25.76
C ARG A 110 -50.83 0.41 25.65
N GLU A 111 -49.91 -0.41 26.15
CA GLU A 111 -48.48 -0.09 26.28
C GLU A 111 -47.65 -1.37 26.24
N PHE A 112 -46.45 -1.29 25.64
CA PHE A 112 -45.44 -2.33 25.74
C PHE A 112 -44.12 -1.76 26.26
N GLU A 113 -43.41 -2.58 27.01
CA GLU A 113 -42.09 -2.29 27.56
C GLU A 113 -41.19 -3.51 27.38
N THR A 114 -40.07 -3.34 26.68
CA THR A 114 -39.09 -4.39 26.42
C THR A 114 -37.75 -3.99 27.01
N GLU A 115 -37.29 -4.73 28.01
CA GLU A 115 -35.99 -4.54 28.64
C GLU A 115 -34.92 -5.38 27.93
N LEU A 116 -33.88 -4.73 27.40
CA LEU A 116 -32.74 -5.37 26.74
C LEU A 116 -31.66 -5.69 27.78
N GLN A 117 -31.63 -6.95 28.23
CA GLN A 117 -30.64 -7.41 29.21
C GLN A 117 -29.23 -7.45 28.62
N TYR A 118 -29.10 -7.91 27.37
CA TYR A 118 -27.90 -7.76 26.58
C TYR A 118 -28.24 -7.94 25.11
N ALA A 119 -27.66 -7.11 24.25
CA ALA A 119 -27.62 -7.33 22.82
C ALA A 119 -26.16 -7.25 22.39
N VAL A 120 -25.63 -8.37 21.92
CA VAL A 120 -24.23 -8.50 21.52
C VAL A 120 -24.18 -8.81 20.03
N ASP A 121 -23.44 -8.02 19.27
CA ASP A 121 -23.28 -8.20 17.84
C ASP A 121 -21.82 -8.15 17.37
N LEU A 122 -21.56 -8.91 16.32
CA LEU A 122 -20.34 -8.83 15.55
C LEU A 122 -20.66 -8.19 14.20
N ARG A 123 -19.99 -7.08 13.88
CA ARG A 123 -20.24 -6.32 12.67
C ARG A 123 -18.97 -5.93 11.93
N GLY A 124 -19.05 -5.95 10.61
CA GLY A 124 -18.05 -5.35 9.74
C GLY A 124 -18.28 -3.84 9.69
N VAL A 125 -17.20 -3.07 9.76
CA VAL A 125 -17.20 -1.62 9.66
C VAL A 125 -16.45 -1.22 8.40
N ILE A 126 -17.11 -0.48 7.52
CA ILE A 126 -16.51 0.07 6.31
C ILE A 126 -16.42 1.59 6.48
N ASN A 127 -15.20 2.11 6.48
CA ASN A 127 -14.91 3.54 6.52
C ASN A 127 -14.96 4.11 5.11
N ILE A 128 -15.82 5.09 4.89
CA ILE A 128 -16.04 5.78 3.63
C ILE A 128 -15.29 7.12 3.67
N GLY A 129 -14.52 7.40 2.62
CA GLY A 129 -13.73 8.63 2.55
C GLY A 129 -12.47 8.59 3.42
N SER A 130 -11.95 7.40 3.75
CA SER A 130 -10.64 7.24 4.40
C SER A 130 -9.48 7.68 3.50
N ILE A 131 -9.72 7.77 2.19
CA ILE A 131 -8.77 8.24 1.17
C ILE A 131 -9.31 9.57 0.62
N ASP A 132 -8.62 10.67 0.94
CA ASP A 132 -8.93 12.01 0.43
C ASP A 132 -7.74 12.53 -0.40
N PHE A 133 -8.01 13.07 -1.58
CA PHE A 133 -7.01 13.67 -2.47
C PHE A 133 -6.80 15.16 -2.19
N LEU A 134 -7.73 15.81 -1.48
CA LEU A 134 -7.74 17.24 -1.21
C LEU A 134 -7.16 17.58 0.16
N ARG A 135 -7.24 16.65 1.13
CA ARG A 135 -6.78 16.86 2.50
C ARG A 135 -5.85 15.76 2.97
N ARG A 136 -4.75 16.17 3.61
CA ARG A 136 -3.70 15.28 4.12
C ARG A 136 -4.14 14.53 5.38
N GLU A 137 -4.91 15.19 6.25
CA GLU A 137 -5.54 14.58 7.42
C GLU A 137 -7.06 14.78 7.38
N ASN A 138 -7.78 13.68 7.60
CA ASN A 138 -9.24 13.71 7.68
C ASN A 138 -9.64 13.92 9.15
N ALA A 139 -10.32 15.03 9.44
CA ALA A 139 -10.89 15.29 10.76
C ALA A 139 -12.29 14.66 10.92
N VAL A 140 -12.94 14.33 9.80
CA VAL A 140 -14.28 13.74 9.74
C VAL A 140 -14.23 12.53 8.81
N GLY A 141 -14.78 11.41 9.26
CA GLY A 141 -14.92 10.19 8.48
C GLY A 141 -16.35 9.67 8.56
N PHE A 142 -16.81 9.03 7.49
CA PHE A 142 -18.11 8.36 7.47
C PHE A 142 -17.89 6.86 7.60
N PHE A 143 -18.80 6.15 8.24
CA PHE A 143 -18.71 4.69 8.32
C PHE A 143 -20.08 4.06 8.17
N VAL A 144 -20.09 2.87 7.58
CA VAL A 144 -21.25 2.00 7.51
C VAL A 144 -20.92 0.68 8.18
N THR A 145 -21.92 0.07 8.80
CA THR A 145 -21.79 -1.17 9.54
C THR A 145 -22.88 -2.14 9.17
N ALA A 146 -22.53 -3.42 9.10
CA ALA A 146 -23.48 -4.51 8.93
C ALA A 146 -22.95 -5.75 9.65
N GLY A 147 -23.83 -6.50 10.29
CA GLY A 147 -23.41 -7.66 11.07
C GLY A 147 -24.53 -8.61 11.43
N ALA A 148 -24.24 -9.46 12.40
CA ALA A 148 -25.20 -10.36 13.03
C ALA A 148 -24.96 -10.37 14.52
N GLY A 149 -26.04 -10.43 15.29
CA GLY A 149 -26.01 -10.39 16.74
C GLY A 149 -27.02 -11.32 17.38
N TYR A 150 -26.86 -11.45 18.68
CA TYR A 150 -27.72 -12.22 19.56
C TYR A 150 -28.16 -11.33 20.72
N MET A 151 -29.45 -11.32 21.01
CA MET A 151 -30.03 -10.49 22.05
C MET A 151 -30.90 -11.31 23.00
N ALA A 152 -30.91 -10.89 24.26
CA ALA A 152 -31.82 -11.38 25.28
C ALA A 152 -32.65 -10.20 25.80
N TYR A 153 -33.97 -10.35 25.74
CA TYR A 153 -34.93 -9.31 26.09
C TYR A 153 -36.12 -9.88 26.85
N ALA A 154 -36.77 -9.04 27.65
CA ALA A 154 -37.98 -9.40 28.40
C ALA A 154 -39.08 -8.38 28.09
N PRO A 155 -40.06 -8.74 27.24
CA PRO A 155 -41.17 -7.85 26.90
C PRO A 155 -42.31 -7.98 27.92
N LYS A 156 -42.90 -6.85 28.27
CA LYS A 156 -44.06 -6.71 29.16
C LYS A 156 -45.14 -5.93 28.42
N VAL A 157 -46.38 -6.37 28.56
CA VAL A 157 -47.53 -5.76 27.88
C VAL A 157 -48.57 -5.34 28.91
N THR A 158 -49.06 -4.12 28.79
CA THR A 158 -50.15 -3.60 29.62
C THR A 158 -51.42 -3.49 28.78
N TYR A 159 -52.44 -4.26 29.13
CA TYR A 159 -53.74 -4.22 28.45
C TYR A 159 -54.60 -3.03 28.89
N THR A 160 -55.63 -2.71 28.10
CA THR A 160 -56.57 -1.59 28.34
C THR A 160 -57.35 -1.74 29.65
N ASN A 161 -57.46 -2.95 30.19
CA ASN A 161 -58.07 -3.25 31.49
C ASN A 161 -57.13 -3.02 32.70
N GLY A 162 -55.90 -2.52 32.49
CA GLY A 162 -54.90 -2.29 33.53
C GLY A 162 -54.12 -3.53 33.98
N THR A 163 -54.34 -4.69 33.35
CA THR A 163 -53.58 -5.91 33.64
C THR A 163 -52.23 -5.86 32.92
N VAL A 164 -51.14 -6.08 33.66
CA VAL A 164 -49.80 -6.26 33.10
C VAL A 164 -49.55 -7.75 32.94
N VAL A 165 -49.10 -8.18 31.76
CA VAL A 165 -48.68 -9.57 31.51
C VAL A 165 -47.24 -9.62 31.02
N ASP A 166 -46.52 -10.64 31.46
CA ASP A 166 -45.22 -11.03 30.89
C ASP A 166 -45.42 -11.89 29.62
N TRP A 167 -44.38 -12.02 28.80
CA TRP A 167 -44.31 -12.83 27.56
C TRP A 167 -44.90 -14.24 27.68
N LYS A 168 -44.80 -14.90 28.85
CA LYS A 168 -45.38 -16.23 29.10
C LYS A 168 -46.85 -16.21 29.56
N GLY A 169 -47.54 -15.07 29.47
CA GLY A 169 -48.94 -14.92 29.85
C GLY A 169 -49.18 -14.92 31.36
N LYS A 170 -48.15 -14.67 32.18
CA LYS A 170 -48.32 -14.50 33.64
C LYS A 170 -48.80 -13.09 33.94
N ALA A 171 -49.96 -12.97 34.60
CA ALA A 171 -50.46 -11.70 35.11
C ALA A 171 -49.54 -11.21 36.24
N LEU A 172 -48.87 -10.09 36.00
CA LEU A 172 -48.17 -9.30 37.01
C LEU A 172 -49.22 -8.42 37.69
N GLY A 173 -49.42 -8.59 39.00
CA GLY A 173 -50.47 -7.87 39.74
C GLY A 173 -50.28 -6.35 39.72
N PRO A 174 -51.32 -5.53 40.03
CA PRO A 174 -51.26 -4.06 40.00
C PRO A 174 -50.28 -3.43 41.00
N ALA A 175 -49.63 -4.25 41.83
CA ALA A 175 -48.65 -3.88 42.84
C ALA A 175 -47.58 -4.97 42.99
N ASP A 176 -47.32 -5.77 41.95
CA ASP A 176 -46.22 -6.74 41.99
C ASP A 176 -44.91 -6.08 41.56
N ASP A 177 -44.50 -5.07 42.33
CA ASP A 177 -43.12 -4.56 42.40
C ASP A 177 -42.17 -5.59 43.04
N ARG A 178 -42.48 -6.89 42.92
CA ARG A 178 -41.55 -7.96 43.27
C ARG A 178 -40.42 -7.95 42.26
N HIS A 179 -39.38 -7.22 42.64
CA HIS A 179 -38.01 -7.24 42.14
C HIS A 179 -37.39 -8.66 42.08
N ASP A 180 -38.09 -9.68 42.59
CA ASP A 180 -37.62 -11.05 42.82
C ASP A 180 -38.32 -12.15 42.00
N SER A 181 -39.24 -11.81 41.09
CA SER A 181 -39.73 -12.80 40.12
C SER A 181 -38.67 -13.00 39.02
N PRO A 182 -38.19 -14.24 38.76
CA PRO A 182 -37.18 -14.47 37.73
C PRO A 182 -37.72 -14.05 36.36
N LYS A 183 -37.14 -12.98 35.79
CA LYS A 183 -37.51 -12.47 34.46
C LYS A 183 -37.19 -13.54 33.42
N ASP A 184 -38.20 -13.99 32.69
CA ASP A 184 -38.05 -14.99 31.64
C ASP A 184 -37.57 -14.32 30.34
N TYR A 185 -36.26 -14.37 30.08
CA TYR A 185 -35.68 -13.74 28.90
C TYR A 185 -35.96 -14.55 27.62
N VAL A 186 -36.52 -13.88 26.62
CA VAL A 186 -36.56 -14.35 25.24
C VAL A 186 -35.20 -14.08 24.61
N LYS A 187 -34.68 -15.07 23.87
CA LYS A 187 -33.40 -14.95 23.18
C LYS A 187 -33.62 -15.07 21.68
N GLY A 188 -32.99 -14.19 20.91
CA GLY A 188 -33.18 -14.13 19.46
C GLY A 188 -31.94 -13.61 18.74
N MET A 189 -31.87 -13.91 17.44
CA MET A 189 -30.87 -13.32 16.55
C MET A 189 -31.40 -12.01 15.97
N TYR A 190 -30.50 -11.07 15.74
CA TYR A 190 -30.80 -9.82 15.06
C TYR A 190 -29.70 -9.43 14.08
N ILE A 191 -30.06 -8.63 13.08
CA ILE A 191 -29.16 -8.12 12.06
C ILE A 191 -29.07 -6.60 12.26
N PRO A 192 -27.93 -6.08 12.80
CA PRO A 192 -27.65 -4.66 12.84
C PRO A 192 -27.15 -4.16 11.49
N VAL A 193 -27.76 -3.09 10.99
CA VAL A 193 -27.29 -2.30 9.85
C VAL A 193 -27.26 -0.84 10.26
N GLY A 194 -26.09 -0.21 10.22
CA GLY A 194 -25.93 1.16 10.71
C GLY A 194 -25.06 2.02 9.83
N ALA A 195 -25.23 3.33 9.99
CA ALA A 195 -24.38 4.34 9.38
C ALA A 195 -24.06 5.42 10.39
N GLY A 196 -22.91 6.06 10.27
CA GLY A 196 -22.49 7.08 11.20
C GLY A 196 -21.38 7.98 10.67
N VAL A 197 -21.11 9.00 11.46
CA VAL A 197 -20.04 9.97 11.28
C VAL A 197 -19.11 9.87 12.48
N LYS A 198 -17.81 9.84 12.22
CA LYS A 198 -16.76 9.84 13.21
C LYS A 198 -15.94 11.12 13.06
N PHE A 199 -15.56 11.71 14.18
CA PHE A 199 -14.77 12.92 14.28
C PHE A 199 -13.48 12.62 15.05
N LYS A 200 -12.34 13.02 14.50
CA LYS A 200 -11.04 12.96 15.17
C LYS A 200 -10.96 14.11 16.16
N VAL A 201 -11.12 13.84 17.45
CA VAL A 201 -10.99 14.85 18.52
C VAL A 201 -9.52 15.00 18.93
N SER A 202 -8.80 13.88 18.96
CA SER A 202 -7.37 13.80 19.27
C SER A 202 -6.77 12.56 18.59
N GLU A 203 -5.43 12.43 18.59
CA GLU A 203 -4.72 11.23 18.11
C GLU A 203 -5.15 9.92 18.80
N ARG A 204 -5.81 10.01 19.96
CA ARG A 204 -6.27 8.86 20.76
C ARG A 204 -7.77 8.82 20.97
N VAL A 205 -8.48 9.91 20.73
CA VAL A 205 -9.90 10.04 21.09
C VAL A 205 -10.67 10.43 19.86
N ASN A 206 -11.67 9.63 19.54
CA ASN A 206 -12.61 9.87 18.47
C ASN A 206 -14.00 10.06 19.08
N PHE A 207 -14.76 10.97 18.51
CA PHE A 207 -16.18 11.11 18.82
C PHE A 207 -16.99 10.51 17.67
N ASN A 208 -17.97 9.67 17.97
CA ASN A 208 -18.82 9.04 16.95
C ASN A 208 -20.29 9.42 17.17
N LEU A 209 -20.98 9.62 16.06
CA LEU A 209 -22.43 9.76 15.97
C LEU A 209 -22.91 8.69 15.01
N GLY A 210 -23.83 7.83 15.46
CA GLY A 210 -24.28 6.69 14.67
C GLY A 210 -25.78 6.46 14.77
N TYR A 211 -26.32 5.84 13.74
CA TYR A 211 -27.69 5.35 13.71
C TYR A 211 -27.67 3.89 13.23
N THR A 212 -28.19 2.99 14.06
CA THR A 212 -28.26 1.55 13.75
C THR A 212 -29.71 1.12 13.70
N MET A 213 -30.07 0.43 12.63
CA MET A 213 -31.33 -0.30 12.47
C MET A 213 -31.07 -1.76 12.81
N ASN A 214 -31.85 -2.31 13.74
CA ASN A 214 -31.76 -3.70 14.16
C ASN A 214 -33.01 -4.42 13.67
N PHE A 215 -32.82 -5.41 12.80
CA PHE A 215 -33.88 -6.28 12.31
C PHE A 215 -33.84 -7.57 13.12
N VAL A 216 -34.89 -7.86 13.88
CA VAL A 216 -34.96 -9.03 14.76
C VAL A 216 -35.69 -10.13 14.01
N ASP A 217 -35.12 -11.35 14.01
CA ASP A 217 -35.76 -12.53 13.42
C ASP A 217 -36.67 -13.22 14.44
N ALA A 218 -37.53 -12.43 15.09
CA ALA A 218 -38.53 -12.86 16.04
C ALA A 218 -39.76 -11.95 15.94
N ASP A 219 -40.93 -12.54 16.18
CA ASP A 219 -42.28 -11.92 16.14
C ASP A 219 -42.80 -11.63 17.56
N ASN A 220 -41.88 -11.52 18.53
CA ASN A 220 -42.18 -11.50 19.96
C ASN A 220 -41.55 -10.31 20.70
N LEU A 221 -40.91 -9.38 19.99
CA LEU A 221 -40.19 -8.24 20.58
C LEU A 221 -41.16 -7.18 21.13
N ASP A 222 -42.35 -7.07 20.54
CA ASP A 222 -43.43 -6.15 20.91
C ASP A 222 -44.54 -6.79 21.77
N GLY A 223 -44.49 -8.12 21.94
CA GLY A 223 -45.38 -8.89 22.81
C GLY A 223 -46.77 -9.22 22.23
N VAL A 224 -47.02 -8.99 20.94
CA VAL A 224 -48.30 -9.31 20.29
C VAL A 224 -48.07 -10.31 19.16
N TYR A 225 -48.67 -11.51 19.27
CA TYR A 225 -48.65 -12.51 18.20
C TYR A 225 -49.57 -12.06 17.06
N ALA A 226 -49.05 -11.31 16.10
CA ALA A 226 -49.78 -11.06 14.87
C ALA A 226 -49.79 -12.37 14.06
N LYS A 227 -50.97 -12.83 13.63
CA LYS A 227 -51.07 -13.93 12.65
C LYS A 227 -50.56 -13.44 11.29
N GLY A 228 -49.24 -13.37 11.10
CA GLY A 228 -48.60 -12.88 9.88
C GLY A 228 -47.10 -12.77 10.08
N GLN A 229 -46.30 -12.87 9.02
CA GLN A 229 -44.84 -12.81 9.10
C GLN A 229 -44.35 -11.37 9.33
N THR A 230 -44.67 -10.79 10.48
CA THR A 230 -44.17 -9.49 10.92
C THR A 230 -42.83 -9.72 11.62
N LYS A 231 -41.76 -9.19 11.03
CA LYS A 231 -40.43 -9.19 11.66
C LYS A 231 -40.28 -7.90 12.44
N ASP A 232 -39.96 -8.02 13.72
CA ASP A 232 -39.77 -6.86 14.59
C ASP A 232 -38.48 -6.11 14.30
N LYS A 233 -38.50 -4.80 14.56
CA LYS A 233 -37.39 -3.91 14.25
C LYS A 233 -37.33 -2.74 15.21
N PHE A 234 -36.13 -2.37 15.61
CA PHE A 234 -35.87 -1.21 16.46
C PHE A 234 -34.65 -0.46 15.95
N SER A 235 -34.55 0.82 16.28
CA SER A 235 -33.36 1.61 15.99
C SER A 235 -32.68 2.12 17.24
N TYR A 236 -31.39 2.41 17.08
CA TYR A 236 -30.53 2.96 18.09
C TYR A 236 -29.73 4.13 17.49
N GLY A 237 -30.09 5.34 17.87
CA GLY A 237 -29.31 6.54 17.58
C GLY A 237 -28.38 6.82 18.75
N TYR A 238 -27.07 6.91 18.52
CA TYR A 238 -26.09 7.00 19.60
C TYR A 238 -24.99 8.03 19.33
N ALA A 239 -24.44 8.52 20.44
CA ALA A 239 -23.21 9.28 20.48
C ALA A 239 -22.21 8.57 21.40
N GLY A 240 -20.94 8.55 21.03
CA GLY A 240 -19.94 7.82 21.79
C GLY A 240 -18.53 8.36 21.64
N LEU A 241 -17.69 7.96 22.59
CA LEU A 241 -16.26 8.21 22.57
C LEU A 241 -15.54 6.89 22.32
N GLU A 242 -14.58 6.92 21.41
CA GLU A 242 -13.76 5.77 21.05
C GLU A 242 -12.29 6.09 21.27
N PHE A 243 -11.59 5.19 21.94
CA PHE A 243 -10.21 5.33 22.37
C PHE A 243 -9.32 4.36 21.59
N SER A 244 -8.37 4.89 20.82
CA SER A 244 -7.40 4.07 20.08
C SER A 244 -6.32 3.53 21.01
N LEU A 245 -6.21 2.20 21.10
CA LEU A 245 -5.24 1.49 21.94
C LEU A 245 -3.90 1.28 21.22
N GLY A 246 -2.80 1.44 21.97
CA GLY A 246 -1.44 1.20 21.49
C GLY A 246 -0.46 2.32 21.85
N SER A 247 0.78 2.20 21.38
CA SER A 247 1.84 3.19 21.64
C SER A 247 1.49 4.56 21.06
N SER A 248 1.76 5.64 21.82
CA SER A 248 1.63 7.04 21.36
C SER A 248 2.39 7.30 20.07
N ALA A 249 3.51 6.62 19.87
CA ALA A 249 4.40 6.85 18.74
C ALA A 249 3.80 6.39 17.39
N LYS A 250 2.77 5.53 17.42
CA LYS A 250 2.15 4.98 16.20
C LYS A 250 0.89 5.77 15.85
N PRO A 251 0.66 6.19 14.60
CA PRO A 251 -0.59 6.81 14.18
C PRO A 251 -1.74 5.79 14.14
N SER A 252 -2.99 6.28 14.15
CA SER A 252 -4.19 5.44 13.99
C SER A 252 -4.34 4.97 12.54
N LEU A 253 -4.51 3.67 12.30
CA LEU A 253 -4.68 3.11 10.94
C LEU A 253 -5.92 3.70 10.24
N GLU A 254 -6.96 3.97 11.02
CA GLU A 254 -8.24 4.50 10.54
C GLU A 254 -8.13 5.93 9.99
N TRP A 255 -7.24 6.75 10.55
CA TRP A 255 -7.06 8.16 10.16
C TRP A 255 -5.85 8.38 9.26
N SER A 256 -5.00 7.37 9.06
CA SER A 256 -3.85 7.50 8.17
C SER A 256 -4.29 7.45 6.71
N ASN A 257 -4.04 8.52 5.97
CA ASN A 257 -4.26 8.56 4.53
C ASN A 257 -3.04 7.96 3.80
N PRO A 258 -3.18 6.80 3.12
CA PRO A 258 -2.05 6.15 2.45
C PRO A 258 -1.47 6.99 1.30
N LEU A 259 -2.26 7.86 0.67
CA LEU A 259 -1.79 8.76 -0.38
C LEU A 259 -0.89 9.87 0.16
N ALA A 260 -1.21 10.38 1.36
CA ALA A 260 -0.37 11.35 2.03
C ALA A 260 1.00 10.73 2.36
N THR A 261 1.02 9.50 2.88
CA THR A 261 2.25 8.75 3.14
C THR A 261 3.06 8.54 1.86
N MET A 262 2.40 8.21 0.75
CA MET A 262 3.09 8.06 -0.54
C MET A 262 3.71 9.36 -1.03
N TYR A 263 2.99 10.49 -0.90
CA TYR A 263 3.53 11.79 -1.27
C TYR A 263 4.72 12.19 -0.40
N ASP A 264 4.66 11.89 0.89
CA ASP A 264 5.76 12.14 1.82
C ASP A 264 7.00 11.32 1.49
N GLU A 265 6.82 10.04 1.16
CA GLU A 265 7.90 9.15 0.73
C GLU A 265 8.50 9.60 -0.62
N LEU A 266 7.67 10.07 -1.57
CA LEU A 266 8.16 10.63 -2.84
C LEU A 266 8.87 11.98 -2.68
N LYS A 267 8.46 12.79 -1.70
CA LYS A 267 9.03 14.12 -1.45
C LYS A 267 10.26 14.08 -0.55
N ASP A 268 10.62 12.92 -0.01
CA ASP A 268 11.76 12.78 0.89
C ASP A 268 13.06 13.23 0.20
N PRO A 269 13.72 14.31 0.68
CA PRO A 269 14.94 14.83 0.08
C PRO A 269 16.11 13.85 0.20
N THR A 270 16.02 12.84 1.08
CA THR A 270 17.08 11.82 1.22
C THR A 270 17.27 11.01 -0.05
N LEU A 271 16.18 10.67 -0.77
CA LEU A 271 16.26 10.01 -2.08
C LEU A 271 16.98 10.89 -3.10
N ARG A 272 16.76 12.21 -3.08
CA ARG A 272 17.47 13.14 -3.95
C ARG A 272 18.95 13.22 -3.58
N GLN A 273 19.28 13.26 -2.29
CA GLN A 273 20.67 13.25 -1.81
C GLN A 273 21.40 11.95 -2.17
N GLU A 274 20.73 10.80 -2.08
CA GLU A 274 21.30 9.51 -2.49
C GLU A 274 21.52 9.46 -4.01
N VAL A 275 20.57 9.94 -4.81
CA VAL A 275 20.72 10.01 -6.27
C VAL A 275 21.82 10.98 -6.68
N GLU A 276 21.92 12.16 -6.04
CA GLU A 276 23.01 13.11 -6.27
C GLU A 276 24.37 12.52 -5.85
N ALA A 277 24.44 11.84 -4.71
CA ALA A 277 25.66 11.15 -4.27
C ALA A 277 26.05 10.03 -5.25
N LEU A 278 25.08 9.26 -5.75
CA LEU A 278 25.33 8.22 -6.75
C LEU A 278 25.81 8.83 -8.07
N LYS A 279 25.19 9.93 -8.50
CA LYS A 279 25.58 10.67 -9.71
C LYS A 279 27.02 11.18 -9.60
N ASN A 280 27.42 11.72 -8.45
CA ASN A 280 28.79 12.17 -8.22
C ASN A 280 29.79 11.02 -8.27
N ARG A 281 29.43 9.85 -7.72
CA ARG A 281 30.28 8.65 -7.78
C ARG A 281 30.43 8.14 -9.22
N VAL A 282 29.33 8.09 -9.97
CA VAL A 282 29.36 7.66 -11.38
C VAL A 282 30.20 8.62 -12.21
N SER A 283 29.99 9.93 -12.07
CA SER A 283 30.78 10.94 -12.79
C SER A 283 32.28 10.88 -12.44
N ALA A 284 32.64 10.60 -11.18
CA ALA A 284 34.03 10.41 -10.78
C ALA A 284 34.65 9.15 -11.40
N VAL A 285 33.89 8.05 -11.51
CA VAL A 285 34.34 6.82 -12.17
C VAL A 285 34.48 7.02 -13.66
N GLU A 286 33.52 7.67 -14.31
CA GLU A 286 33.59 8.02 -15.75
C GLU A 286 34.85 8.83 -16.04
N LYS A 287 35.12 9.87 -15.25
CA LYS A 287 36.34 10.66 -15.38
C LYS A 287 37.61 9.82 -15.18
N SER A 288 37.63 8.94 -14.17
CA SER A 288 38.78 8.07 -13.92
C SER A 288 39.03 7.11 -15.09
N VAL A 289 37.96 6.62 -15.73
CA VAL A 289 38.05 5.76 -16.93
C VAL A 289 38.51 6.54 -18.15
N GLU A 290 38.06 7.79 -18.32
CA GLU A 290 38.58 8.68 -19.37
C GLU A 290 40.07 8.96 -19.18
N ASP A 291 40.49 9.30 -17.96
CA ASP A 291 41.90 9.57 -17.65
C ASP A 291 42.79 8.32 -17.85
N LEU A 292 42.27 7.11 -17.63
CA LEU A 292 42.97 5.84 -17.89
C LEU A 292 43.07 5.48 -19.38
N LYS A 293 42.17 6.01 -20.21
CA LYS A 293 42.14 5.77 -21.67
C LYS A 293 42.77 6.89 -22.48
N LYS A 294 43.09 8.00 -21.84
CA LYS A 294 43.64 9.17 -22.50
C LYS A 294 45.05 8.86 -23.01
N ASP A 295 45.25 9.11 -24.29
CA ASP A 295 46.52 8.99 -25.01
C ASP A 295 46.67 10.31 -25.79
N THR A 296 47.56 11.18 -25.31
CA THR A 296 47.68 12.57 -25.77
C THR A 296 48.49 12.71 -27.05
N ASP A 297 49.49 11.85 -27.28
CA ASP A 297 50.34 11.87 -28.49
C ASP A 297 49.97 10.80 -29.53
N GLY A 298 49.06 9.89 -29.18
CA GLY A 298 48.41 8.97 -30.08
C GLY A 298 49.30 7.81 -30.52
N ASP A 299 50.29 7.45 -29.71
CA ASP A 299 51.24 6.38 -30.01
C ASP A 299 50.71 4.97 -29.65
N GLY A 300 49.55 4.90 -28.99
CA GLY A 300 48.87 3.67 -28.61
C GLY A 300 49.05 3.26 -27.15
N VAL A 301 49.78 4.03 -26.34
CA VAL A 301 49.94 3.83 -24.89
C VAL A 301 49.25 4.98 -24.14
N ALA A 302 48.39 4.65 -23.18
CA ALA A 302 47.70 5.69 -22.41
C ALA A 302 48.70 6.49 -21.55
N ASP A 303 48.46 7.80 -21.39
CA ASP A 303 49.33 8.78 -20.72
C ASP A 303 49.80 8.33 -19.34
N GLN A 304 48.97 7.58 -18.59
CA GLN A 304 49.31 7.08 -17.26
C GLN A 304 50.37 5.98 -17.26
N PHE A 305 50.53 5.28 -18.38
CA PHE A 305 51.47 4.17 -18.57
C PHE A 305 52.62 4.54 -19.52
N ASP A 306 52.54 5.68 -20.19
CA ASP A 306 53.57 6.19 -21.08
C ASP A 306 54.74 6.80 -20.30
N LYS A 307 55.95 6.32 -20.59
CA LYS A 307 57.21 6.80 -20.00
C LYS A 307 57.92 7.82 -20.89
N CYS A 308 57.53 7.97 -22.14
CA CYS A 308 58.16 8.79 -23.16
C CYS A 308 57.14 9.74 -23.82
N PRO A 309 56.57 10.70 -23.07
CA PRO A 309 55.51 11.58 -23.56
C PRO A 309 55.98 12.49 -24.71
N GLY A 310 55.14 12.61 -25.74
CA GLY A 310 55.38 13.44 -26.92
C GLY A 310 56.00 12.68 -28.10
N THR A 311 55.80 11.36 -28.16
CA THR A 311 56.25 10.55 -29.29
C THR A 311 55.52 10.98 -30.56
N PRO A 312 56.21 11.26 -31.68
CA PRO A 312 55.54 11.66 -32.91
C PRO A 312 54.57 10.59 -33.41
N ALA A 313 53.34 11.00 -33.73
CA ALA A 313 52.29 10.12 -34.24
C ALA A 313 52.79 9.25 -35.42
N GLY A 314 52.58 7.94 -35.32
CA GLY A 314 53.03 6.94 -36.31
C GLY A 314 54.41 6.34 -36.05
N THR A 315 55.10 6.74 -34.96
CA THR A 315 56.33 6.06 -34.51
C THR A 315 55.99 4.72 -33.87
N ALA A 316 56.73 3.65 -34.20
CA ALA A 316 56.57 2.37 -33.53
C ALA A 316 57.17 2.45 -32.12
N VAL A 317 56.32 2.34 -31.10
CA VAL A 317 56.68 2.36 -29.68
C VAL A 317 56.60 0.96 -29.06
N ASP A 318 57.29 0.77 -27.94
CA ASP A 318 57.15 -0.42 -27.11
C ASP A 318 55.94 -0.32 -26.16
N GLY A 319 55.73 -1.34 -25.32
CA GLY A 319 54.64 -1.33 -24.33
C GLY A 319 54.78 -0.28 -23.21
N SER A 320 55.83 0.55 -23.23
CA SER A 320 56.02 1.71 -22.33
C SER A 320 55.91 3.06 -23.05
N GLY A 321 55.51 3.10 -24.33
CA GLY A 321 55.38 4.34 -25.11
C GLY A 321 56.72 4.89 -25.64
N CYS A 322 57.82 4.14 -25.47
CA CYS A 322 59.14 4.63 -25.89
C CYS A 322 59.48 4.20 -27.32
N PRO A 323 60.07 5.08 -28.15
CA PRO A 323 60.47 4.75 -29.51
C PRO A 323 61.40 3.54 -29.56
N LEU A 324 61.09 2.57 -30.42
CA LEU A 324 61.98 1.43 -30.64
C LEU A 324 63.32 1.91 -31.22
N PRO A 325 64.46 1.37 -30.75
CA PRO A 325 65.76 1.72 -31.30
C PRO A 325 65.77 1.43 -32.80
N LYS A 326 66.02 2.47 -33.60
CA LYS A 326 66.28 2.30 -35.03
C LYS A 326 67.55 1.48 -35.18
N TYR A 327 67.41 0.22 -35.53
CA TYR A 327 68.50 -0.55 -36.09
C TYR A 327 68.80 0.06 -37.47
N GLU A 328 69.74 0.99 -37.53
CA GLU A 328 70.37 1.35 -38.79
C GLU A 328 71.10 0.10 -39.27
N ALA A 329 70.48 -0.61 -40.21
CA ALA A 329 71.12 -1.74 -40.87
C ALA A 329 72.48 -1.25 -41.40
N PRO A 330 73.61 -1.90 -41.07
CA PRO A 330 74.89 -1.54 -41.65
C PRO A 330 74.75 -1.58 -43.17
N ALA A 331 75.27 -0.56 -43.85
CA ALA A 331 75.32 -0.52 -45.30
C ALA A 331 76.04 -1.77 -45.80
N ALA A 332 75.28 -2.73 -46.32
CA ALA A 332 75.82 -3.94 -46.92
C ALA A 332 76.42 -3.58 -48.29
N THR A 333 77.73 -3.35 -48.32
CA THR A 333 78.53 -3.38 -49.55
C THR A 333 79.19 -4.75 -49.67
N SER A 334 78.53 -5.69 -50.35
CA SER A 334 79.14 -6.93 -50.87
C SER A 334 78.19 -7.56 -51.87
N ASP A 335 78.37 -7.26 -53.16
CA ASP A 335 77.68 -7.97 -54.24
C ASP A 335 78.33 -9.35 -54.43
N VAL A 336 77.82 -10.37 -53.71
CA VAL A 336 78.12 -11.77 -54.03
C VAL A 336 77.16 -12.20 -55.14
N THR A 337 77.63 -12.17 -56.39
CA THR A 337 76.92 -12.74 -57.55
C THR A 337 77.62 -14.04 -57.97
N GLY A 338 76.85 -15.06 -58.38
CA GLY A 338 77.39 -16.36 -58.80
C GLY A 338 76.73 -17.61 -58.20
N PHE A 339 75.53 -17.50 -57.62
CA PHE A 339 74.76 -18.69 -57.24
C PHE A 339 74.13 -19.31 -58.50
N GLU A 340 74.25 -20.63 -58.62
CA GLU A 340 73.64 -21.39 -59.71
C GLU A 340 72.10 -21.32 -59.65
N LYS A 341 71.44 -21.67 -60.76
CA LYS A 341 69.99 -21.59 -60.87
C LYS A 341 69.32 -22.57 -59.90
N ILE A 342 68.30 -22.11 -59.19
CA ILE A 342 67.44 -22.95 -58.36
C ILE A 342 66.28 -23.44 -59.23
N GLY A 343 66.18 -24.75 -59.40
CA GLY A 343 65.16 -25.42 -60.20
C GLY A 343 64.05 -26.03 -59.34
N PHE A 344 62.83 -25.95 -59.86
CA PHE A 344 61.66 -26.63 -59.32
C PHE A 344 61.21 -27.73 -60.29
N ASP A 345 60.51 -28.75 -59.78
CA ASP A 345 59.84 -29.74 -60.62
C ASP A 345 58.76 -29.08 -61.46
N PHE A 346 58.48 -29.66 -62.63
CA PHE A 346 57.53 -29.09 -63.58
C PHE A 346 56.15 -28.89 -62.94
N ASN A 347 55.62 -27.67 -63.06
CA ASN A 347 54.33 -27.26 -62.48
C ASN A 347 54.18 -27.55 -60.97
N SER A 348 55.29 -27.48 -60.22
CA SER A 348 55.33 -27.84 -58.82
C SER A 348 56.11 -26.80 -58.00
N SER A 349 55.76 -26.65 -56.73
CA SER A 349 56.55 -25.91 -55.74
C SER A 349 57.68 -26.73 -55.12
N VAL A 350 57.81 -28.00 -55.53
CA VAL A 350 58.86 -28.91 -55.06
C VAL A 350 60.18 -28.59 -55.76
N LEU A 351 61.26 -28.45 -54.98
CA LEU A 351 62.62 -28.18 -55.48
C LEU A 351 63.24 -29.45 -56.08
N LYS A 352 63.98 -29.30 -57.18
CA LYS A 352 64.79 -30.40 -57.72
C LYS A 352 65.92 -30.72 -56.76
N THR A 353 66.29 -31.99 -56.66
CA THR A 353 67.31 -32.45 -55.70
C THR A 353 68.68 -31.79 -55.93
N GLU A 354 68.98 -31.42 -57.17
CA GLU A 354 70.18 -30.67 -57.57
C GLU A 354 70.26 -29.24 -57.01
N SER A 355 69.15 -28.67 -56.55
CA SER A 355 69.09 -27.28 -56.06
C SER A 355 69.33 -27.14 -54.56
N TYR A 356 69.28 -28.23 -53.78
CA TYR A 356 69.51 -28.19 -52.33
C TYR A 356 70.92 -27.68 -51.97
N PRO A 357 72.02 -28.15 -52.58
CA PRO A 357 73.36 -27.68 -52.24
C PRO A 357 73.57 -26.18 -52.48
N THR A 358 72.93 -25.63 -53.52
CA THR A 358 73.00 -24.20 -53.84
C THR A 358 72.24 -23.35 -52.82
N LEU A 359 71.07 -23.82 -52.37
CA LEU A 359 70.29 -23.18 -51.31
C LEU A 359 71.01 -23.22 -49.97
N ASP A 360 71.63 -24.35 -49.61
CA ASP A 360 72.40 -24.49 -48.38
C ASP A 360 73.57 -23.49 -48.36
N LYS A 361 74.31 -23.40 -49.48
CA LYS A 361 75.40 -22.43 -49.65
C LYS A 361 74.92 -20.99 -49.54
N LEU A 362 73.81 -20.63 -50.20
CA LEU A 362 73.21 -19.29 -50.10
C LEU A 362 72.80 -18.98 -48.65
N SER A 363 72.17 -19.93 -47.96
CA SER A 363 71.74 -19.76 -46.58
C SER A 363 72.90 -19.56 -45.61
N SER A 364 74.02 -20.27 -45.83
CA SER A 364 75.24 -20.10 -45.04
C SER A 364 75.81 -18.69 -45.20
N VAL A 365 75.93 -18.21 -46.45
CA VAL A 365 76.46 -16.87 -46.76
C VAL A 365 75.59 -15.77 -46.13
N LEU A 366 74.26 -15.92 -46.18
CA LEU A 366 73.33 -14.95 -45.58
C LEU A 366 73.39 -14.95 -44.05
N ARG A 367 73.57 -16.11 -43.43
CA ARG A 367 73.72 -16.22 -41.97
C ARG A 367 75.04 -15.63 -41.49
N GLU A 368 76.11 -15.81 -42.26
CA GLU A 368 77.46 -15.32 -41.90
C GLU A 368 77.62 -13.81 -42.10
N ASN A 369 77.13 -13.26 -43.22
CA ASN A 369 77.42 -11.88 -43.60
C ASN A 369 76.22 -10.93 -43.46
N GLY A 370 75.01 -11.46 -43.29
CA GLY A 370 73.79 -10.69 -43.48
C GLY A 370 73.65 -10.20 -44.93
N GLY A 371 72.49 -9.64 -45.29
CA GLY A 371 72.32 -9.04 -46.62
C GLY A 371 70.89 -9.07 -47.14
N LYS A 372 70.69 -8.45 -48.32
CA LYS A 372 69.46 -8.51 -49.10
C LYS A 372 69.66 -9.45 -50.28
N VAL A 373 68.69 -10.33 -50.51
CA VAL A 373 68.68 -11.24 -51.66
C VAL A 373 67.73 -10.68 -52.72
N THR A 374 68.21 -10.55 -53.95
CA THR A 374 67.35 -10.28 -55.11
C THR A 374 67.02 -11.59 -55.79
N VAL A 375 65.74 -11.96 -55.82
CA VAL A 375 65.26 -13.18 -56.48
C VAL A 375 64.68 -12.81 -57.83
N ASN A 376 65.29 -13.32 -58.90
CA ASN A 376 64.78 -13.18 -60.26
C ASN A 376 64.13 -14.51 -60.69
N GLY A 377 62.83 -14.47 -60.97
CA GLY A 377 62.10 -15.63 -61.50
C GLY A 377 62.25 -15.75 -63.01
N TYR A 378 62.42 -16.98 -63.50
CA TYR A 378 62.41 -17.30 -64.92
C TYR A 378 61.36 -18.39 -65.18
N ALA A 379 60.63 -18.28 -66.28
CA ALA A 379 59.70 -19.32 -66.70
C ALA A 379 60.46 -20.58 -67.15
N SER A 380 59.86 -21.76 -66.96
CA SER A 380 60.46 -23.02 -67.42
C SER A 380 60.55 -23.07 -68.94
N SER A 381 61.59 -23.72 -69.47
CA SER A 381 61.66 -24.07 -70.90
C SER A 381 60.74 -25.23 -71.25
N GLU A 382 60.30 -26.00 -70.25
CA GLU A 382 59.30 -27.04 -70.38
C GLU A 382 57.91 -26.40 -70.32
N GLY A 383 57.01 -26.76 -71.24
CA GLY A 383 55.68 -26.14 -71.40
C GLY A 383 55.55 -25.28 -72.66
N THR A 384 54.31 -25.02 -73.09
CA THR A 384 54.06 -24.12 -74.23
C THR A 384 54.21 -22.67 -73.81
N ALA A 385 54.54 -21.77 -74.75
CA ALA A 385 54.64 -20.33 -74.45
C ALA A 385 53.33 -19.78 -73.85
N ALA A 386 52.17 -20.31 -74.23
CA ALA A 386 50.87 -19.93 -73.68
C ALA A 386 50.62 -20.44 -72.24
N TYR A 387 51.37 -21.46 -71.79
CA TYR A 387 51.29 -21.98 -70.43
C TYR A 387 52.26 -21.29 -69.47
N ASN A 388 53.35 -20.72 -70.02
CA ASN A 388 54.45 -20.10 -69.29
C ASN A 388 54.40 -18.56 -69.26
N MET A 389 53.33 -17.96 -69.80
CA MET A 389 52.95 -16.54 -69.66
C MET A 389 51.71 -16.44 -68.79
#